data_AF-A0A433B909-F1
#
_entry.id   AF-A0A433B909-F1
#
_cell.length_a   1.000
_cell.length_b   1.000
_cell.length_c   1.000
_cell.angle_alpha   90.00
_cell.angle_beta   90.00
_cell.angle_gamma   90.00
#
_symmetry.space_group_name_H-M   'P 1'
#
loop_
_entity.id
_entity.type
_entity.pdbx_description
1 polymer ?
#
loop_
_entity_poly.entity_id
_entity_poly.type
_entity_poly.pdbx_seq_one_letter_code
_entity_poly.pdbx_strand_id
1 'polypeptide(L)'
;MTDLDPHHLNQLVLAIAQSNTTPADTSGGDREAESENLEQLGPIIKQVTETGKQDAFLDHLDAFIRKKEVDIERMCNNNYQEFVQSVDQLLKVRQGTVNLKHKIVELNTEMHKTGSRLAAKQNIDQAIETLQTSLLVLELANKVDTHMKNQKYYSALKTLDELQSQHLRHVMQFEFATYLSNSIPVMQSMIKDAVTNEMKEWLVKVRETSRRIGAMAMTHMQDRQDRWRVKTAEDPKLKSVQHHNVNSAIEKVVNEADETNILDEVNIDFQPLFRCLHIYDSLGRRQEFKTSYEEDRRAQANLALSSPLNLRDGNILGFETLLEDIVGFFIIEHVVMHSTVDFRSQNEVDTLWEMVTGKVIQVMNDGLKGCKDTDLFLNIKLRLLIFIQTLEGFGYPVKHLQETLLVLFRRYSELLIGQYSDVFVKIVQEDECMPMTVDNEDDFADVVRYTGFSENRSIFVHQFYQFAEGFSQTHGEMDDILKKAVDNLLIQKVNGILLKKLESMNLSQIVQIIINIEYFENACNGFEQLLMDTRSFHRAGKIILKATNVFRDTRKRGEKRIFELVNFKIDEFLELADYDW
;
A
#
# COMPACT_ATOMS: atom_id res chain seq x y z
N MET A 1 -42.77 -123.45 -72.08
CA MET A 1 -43.10 -122.63 -73.25
C MET A 1 -43.81 -121.38 -72.75
N THR A 2 -42.99 -120.41 -72.39
CA THR A 2 -43.28 -118.99 -72.14
C THR A 2 -41.90 -118.36 -72.33
N ASP A 3 -41.63 -117.98 -73.57
CA ASP A 3 -40.36 -117.39 -73.99
C ASP A 3 -40.13 -116.09 -73.23
N LEU A 4 -38.98 -115.96 -72.56
CA LEU A 4 -38.51 -114.66 -72.14
C LEU A 4 -38.05 -113.91 -73.39
N ASP A 5 -38.81 -112.88 -73.74
CA ASP A 5 -38.60 -111.98 -74.86
C ASP A 5 -37.17 -111.38 -74.82
N PRO A 6 -36.37 -111.49 -75.90
CA PRO A 6 -35.05 -110.86 -76.02
C PRO A 6 -35.06 -109.35 -75.71
N HIS A 7 -36.22 -108.72 -75.81
CA HIS A 7 -36.40 -107.32 -75.47
C HIS A 7 -36.21 -107.04 -73.95
N HIS A 8 -36.62 -107.96 -73.07
CA HIS A 8 -36.43 -107.81 -71.62
C HIS A 8 -34.95 -107.89 -71.20
N LEU A 9 -34.16 -108.75 -71.85
CA LEU A 9 -32.70 -108.84 -71.64
C LEU A 9 -31.97 -107.59 -72.14
N ASN A 10 -32.40 -107.01 -73.26
CA ASN A 10 -31.85 -105.76 -73.77
C ASN A 10 -32.23 -104.54 -72.90
N GLN A 11 -33.45 -104.50 -72.34
CA GLN A 11 -33.80 -103.46 -71.37
C GLN A 11 -33.00 -103.58 -70.07
N LEU A 12 -32.69 -104.81 -69.64
CA LEU A 12 -31.82 -105.11 -68.49
C LEU A 12 -30.42 -104.52 -68.65
N VAL A 13 -29.82 -104.69 -69.83
CA VAL A 13 -28.49 -104.13 -70.14
C VAL A 13 -28.53 -102.62 -70.30
N LEU A 14 -29.63 -102.07 -70.84
CA LEU A 14 -29.86 -100.63 -70.94
C LEU A 14 -30.04 -99.95 -69.57
N ALA A 15 -30.77 -100.58 -68.64
CA ALA A 15 -30.94 -100.09 -67.28
C ALA A 15 -29.60 -100.05 -66.52
N ILE A 16 -28.75 -101.07 -66.70
CA ILE A 16 -27.38 -101.10 -66.14
C ILE A 16 -26.46 -100.07 -66.83
N ALA A 17 -26.68 -99.75 -68.11
CA ALA A 17 -25.90 -98.75 -68.83
C ALA A 17 -26.29 -97.30 -68.48
N GLN A 18 -27.53 -97.06 -68.08
CA GLN A 18 -28.05 -95.73 -67.73
C GLN A 18 -27.72 -95.31 -66.28
N SER A 19 -27.31 -96.24 -65.41
CA SER A 19 -26.92 -95.92 -64.02
C SER A 19 -25.56 -95.20 -63.90
N ASN A 20 -24.76 -95.13 -64.97
CA ASN A 20 -23.39 -94.59 -64.95
C ASN A 20 -23.18 -93.29 -65.75
N THR A 21 -24.24 -92.61 -66.18
CA THR A 21 -24.11 -91.37 -66.97
C THR A 21 -24.85 -90.19 -66.36
N THR A 22 -24.35 -89.68 -65.24
CA THR A 22 -24.59 -88.30 -64.81
C THR A 22 -23.33 -87.75 -64.14
N PRO A 23 -22.64 -86.76 -64.75
CA PRO A 23 -21.49 -86.09 -64.13
C PRO A 23 -21.97 -85.23 -62.95
N ALA A 24 -21.30 -85.42 -61.81
CA ALA A 24 -21.52 -84.68 -60.59
C ALA A 24 -21.12 -83.20 -60.76
N ASP A 25 -22.11 -82.31 -60.77
CA ASP A 25 -21.95 -80.94 -60.31
C ASP A 25 -23.24 -80.45 -59.66
N THR A 26 -23.08 -79.86 -58.46
CA THR A 26 -24.06 -79.15 -57.61
C THR A 26 -25.02 -79.96 -56.70
N SER A 27 -24.73 -79.87 -55.40
CA SER A 27 -25.65 -79.81 -54.24
C SER A 27 -26.66 -80.94 -53.98
N GLY A 28 -26.36 -81.71 -52.92
CA GLY A 28 -27.22 -82.59 -52.10
C GLY A 28 -28.71 -82.71 -52.45
N GLY A 29 -29.07 -83.86 -53.02
CA GLY A 29 -30.46 -84.28 -53.23
C GLY A 29 -30.66 -85.78 -53.51
N ASP A 30 -29.76 -86.45 -54.25
CA ASP A 30 -30.11 -87.74 -54.89
C ASP A 30 -29.49 -88.98 -54.23
N ARG A 31 -29.81 -89.27 -52.96
CA ARG A 31 -29.47 -90.58 -52.34
C ARG A 31 -30.56 -91.66 -52.51
N GLU A 32 -31.75 -91.30 -52.99
CA GLU A 32 -32.87 -92.25 -53.13
C GLU A 32 -32.85 -93.01 -54.47
N ALA A 33 -32.32 -92.42 -55.55
CA ALA A 33 -32.32 -93.03 -56.89
C ALA A 33 -31.27 -94.15 -57.10
N GLU A 34 -30.16 -94.14 -56.35
CA GLU A 34 -29.13 -95.18 -56.45
C GLU A 34 -29.55 -96.49 -55.75
N SER A 35 -30.44 -96.41 -54.76
CA SER A 35 -30.91 -97.57 -53.97
C SER A 35 -31.92 -98.43 -54.72
N GLU A 36 -32.83 -97.83 -55.50
CA GLU A 36 -33.89 -98.55 -56.22
C GLU A 36 -33.35 -99.46 -57.35
N ASN A 37 -32.19 -99.13 -57.91
CA ASN A 37 -31.59 -99.87 -59.02
C ASN A 37 -30.83 -101.14 -58.58
N LEU A 38 -30.36 -101.20 -57.34
CA LEU A 38 -29.69 -102.38 -56.78
C LEU A 38 -30.69 -103.45 -56.31
N GLU A 39 -31.89 -103.06 -55.91
CA GLU A 39 -32.96 -103.99 -55.47
C GLU A 39 -33.54 -104.82 -56.63
N GLN A 40 -33.45 -104.33 -57.87
CA GLN A 40 -33.94 -105.03 -59.07
C GLN A 40 -33.03 -106.17 -59.55
N LEU A 41 -31.77 -106.24 -59.10
CA LEU A 41 -30.83 -107.30 -59.49
C LEU A 41 -31.14 -108.66 -58.82
N GLY A 42 -31.69 -108.64 -57.60
CA GLY A 42 -31.97 -109.84 -56.81
C GLY A 42 -32.97 -110.83 -57.46
N PRO A 43 -34.15 -110.39 -57.92
CA PRO A 43 -35.13 -111.24 -58.59
C PRO A 43 -34.62 -111.85 -59.90
N ILE A 44 -33.79 -111.10 -60.62
CA ILE A 44 -33.29 -111.45 -61.96
C ILE A 44 -32.21 -112.52 -61.87
N ILE A 45 -31.28 -112.40 -60.92
CA ILE A 45 -30.29 -113.43 -60.61
C ILE A 45 -31.00 -114.72 -60.16
N LYS A 46 -32.08 -114.61 -59.38
CA LYS A 46 -32.88 -115.76 -58.95
C LYS A 46 -33.57 -116.46 -60.13
N GLN A 47 -34.16 -115.71 -61.06
CA GLN A 47 -34.81 -116.25 -62.26
C GLN A 47 -33.84 -116.95 -63.22
N VAL A 48 -32.61 -116.42 -63.38
CA VAL A 48 -31.55 -117.04 -64.20
C VAL A 48 -31.03 -118.34 -63.57
N THR A 49 -31.00 -118.41 -62.24
CA THR A 49 -30.58 -119.60 -61.48
C THR A 49 -31.65 -120.69 -61.52
N GLU A 50 -32.92 -120.35 -61.38
CA GLU A 50 -34.04 -121.30 -61.41
C GLU A 50 -34.31 -121.88 -62.82
N THR A 51 -33.93 -121.17 -63.88
CA THR A 51 -34.11 -121.62 -65.28
C THR A 51 -32.91 -122.39 -65.85
N GLY A 52 -31.84 -122.58 -65.07
CA GLY A 52 -30.66 -123.36 -65.47
C GLY A 52 -29.85 -122.76 -66.64
N LYS A 53 -30.04 -121.47 -66.95
CA LYS A 53 -29.38 -120.75 -68.07
C LYS A 53 -28.25 -119.83 -67.61
N GLN A 54 -27.51 -120.25 -66.58
CA GLN A 54 -26.43 -119.45 -65.97
C GLN A 54 -25.27 -119.19 -66.95
N ASP A 55 -24.84 -120.23 -67.67
CA ASP A 55 -23.71 -120.12 -68.61
C ASP A 55 -24.02 -119.15 -69.77
N ALA A 56 -25.26 -119.16 -70.29
CA ALA A 56 -25.66 -118.25 -71.37
C ALA A 56 -25.72 -116.78 -70.92
N PHE A 57 -26.04 -116.52 -69.64
CA PHE A 57 -26.01 -115.16 -69.08
C PHE A 57 -24.57 -114.70 -68.85
N LEU A 58 -23.70 -115.57 -68.33
CA LEU A 58 -22.27 -115.27 -68.16
C LEU A 58 -21.59 -115.01 -69.51
N ASP A 59 -21.88 -115.80 -70.55
CA ASP A 59 -21.36 -115.54 -71.90
C ASP A 59 -21.83 -114.19 -72.46
N HIS A 60 -23.08 -113.78 -72.17
CA HIS A 60 -23.58 -112.48 -72.61
C HIS A 60 -22.99 -111.31 -71.81
N LEU A 61 -22.76 -111.51 -70.51
CA LEU A 61 -22.10 -110.54 -69.65
C LEU A 61 -20.63 -110.38 -70.04
N ASP A 62 -19.92 -111.47 -70.30
CA ASP A 62 -18.53 -111.45 -70.79
C ASP A 62 -18.43 -110.79 -72.16
N ALA A 63 -19.38 -111.04 -73.06
CA ALA A 63 -19.44 -110.34 -74.35
C ALA A 63 -19.71 -108.83 -74.15
N PHE A 64 -20.54 -108.45 -73.18
CA PHE A 64 -20.82 -107.05 -72.85
C PHE A 64 -19.61 -106.36 -72.21
N ILE A 65 -18.93 -107.03 -71.27
CA ILE A 65 -17.70 -106.52 -70.63
C ILE A 65 -16.64 -106.30 -71.69
N ARG A 66 -16.36 -107.28 -72.56
CA ARG A 66 -15.38 -107.11 -73.65
C ARG A 66 -15.75 -105.96 -74.58
N LYS A 67 -17.03 -105.79 -74.91
CA LYS A 67 -17.49 -104.66 -75.72
C LYS A 67 -17.24 -103.32 -75.02
N LYS A 68 -17.53 -103.23 -73.72
CA LYS A 68 -17.30 -102.03 -72.92
C LYS A 68 -15.82 -101.75 -72.68
N GLU A 69 -14.99 -102.77 -72.50
CA GLU A 69 -13.54 -102.63 -72.44
C GLU A 69 -12.98 -102.07 -73.74
N VAL A 70 -13.42 -102.59 -74.90
CA VAL A 70 -13.02 -102.03 -76.21
C VAL A 70 -13.52 -100.61 -76.42
N ASP A 71 -14.75 -100.29 -76.00
CA ASP A 71 -15.29 -98.92 -76.07
C ASP A 71 -14.51 -97.96 -75.14
N ILE A 72 -14.16 -98.39 -73.92
CA ILE A 72 -13.32 -97.63 -72.98
C ILE A 72 -11.91 -97.45 -73.54
N GLU A 73 -11.30 -98.50 -74.10
CA GLU A 73 -9.96 -98.46 -74.69
C GLU A 73 -9.93 -97.52 -75.91
N ARG A 74 -11.01 -97.46 -76.69
CA ARG A 74 -11.19 -96.52 -77.79
C ARG A 74 -11.37 -95.07 -77.31
N MET A 75 -12.14 -94.86 -76.24
CA MET A 75 -12.32 -93.52 -75.65
C MET A 75 -11.02 -93.02 -75.00
N CYS A 76 -10.33 -93.88 -74.26
CA CYS A 76 -9.05 -93.59 -73.65
C CYS A 76 -7.96 -93.30 -74.69
N ASN A 77 -7.91 -94.04 -75.80
CA ASN A 77 -6.96 -93.76 -76.89
C ASN A 77 -7.26 -92.45 -77.63
N ASN A 78 -8.54 -92.08 -77.77
CA ASN A 78 -8.91 -90.83 -78.44
C ASN A 78 -8.70 -89.57 -77.55
N ASN A 79 -8.84 -89.70 -76.21
CA ASN A 79 -8.80 -88.55 -75.29
C ASN A 79 -7.67 -88.59 -74.23
N TYR A 80 -6.69 -89.50 -74.33
CA TYR A 80 -5.59 -89.61 -73.34
C TYR A 80 -4.83 -88.29 -73.16
N GLN A 81 -4.65 -87.53 -74.24
CA GLN A 81 -3.91 -86.29 -74.24
C GLN A 81 -4.62 -85.19 -73.43
N GLU A 82 -5.95 -85.10 -73.54
CA GLU A 82 -6.77 -84.15 -72.78
C GLU A 82 -6.88 -84.55 -71.30
N PHE A 83 -6.95 -85.84 -71.00
CA PHE A 83 -6.96 -86.34 -69.62
C PHE A 83 -5.64 -86.04 -68.91
N VAL A 84 -4.49 -86.32 -69.55
CA VAL A 84 -3.17 -86.00 -69.00
C VAL A 84 -3.01 -84.49 -68.81
N GLN A 85 -3.51 -83.66 -69.74
CA GLN A 85 -3.50 -82.21 -69.57
C GLN A 85 -4.38 -81.74 -68.40
N SER A 86 -5.55 -82.34 -68.21
CA SER A 86 -6.46 -81.99 -67.12
C SER A 86 -5.89 -82.38 -65.75
N VAL A 87 -5.23 -83.55 -65.65
CA VAL A 87 -4.53 -83.98 -64.43
C VAL A 87 -3.32 -83.07 -64.14
N ASP A 88 -2.56 -82.68 -65.17
CA ASP A 88 -1.44 -81.73 -65.02
C ASP A 88 -1.94 -80.34 -64.56
N GLN A 89 -3.07 -79.86 -65.09
CA GLN A 89 -3.71 -78.63 -64.61
C GLN A 89 -4.17 -78.74 -63.15
N LEU A 90 -4.77 -79.86 -62.75
CA LEU A 90 -5.24 -80.06 -61.38
C LEU A 90 -4.07 -80.15 -60.38
N LEU A 91 -2.96 -80.78 -60.77
CA LEU A 91 -1.72 -80.78 -60.00
C LEU A 91 -1.10 -79.38 -59.90
N LYS A 92 -1.10 -78.61 -61.00
CA LYS A 92 -0.66 -77.20 -61.01
C LYS A 92 -1.53 -76.32 -60.11
N VAL A 93 -2.85 -76.48 -60.14
CA VAL A 93 -3.78 -75.75 -59.26
C VAL A 93 -3.56 -76.16 -57.81
N ARG A 94 -3.40 -77.46 -57.50
CA ARG A 94 -3.07 -77.93 -56.15
C ARG A 94 -1.77 -77.30 -55.64
N GLN A 95 -0.73 -77.28 -56.48
CA GLN A 95 0.55 -76.63 -56.16
C GLN A 95 0.37 -75.11 -55.95
N GLY A 96 -0.43 -74.45 -56.78
CA GLY A 96 -0.80 -73.04 -56.65
C GLY A 96 -1.52 -72.74 -55.33
N THR A 97 -2.47 -73.59 -54.92
CA THR A 97 -3.22 -73.45 -53.67
C THR A 97 -2.34 -73.66 -52.45
N VAL A 98 -1.41 -74.63 -52.48
CA VAL A 98 -0.43 -74.84 -51.41
C VAL A 98 0.51 -73.64 -51.29
N ASN A 99 1.01 -73.13 -52.42
CA ASN A 99 1.86 -71.94 -52.44
C ASN A 99 1.11 -70.68 -51.95
N LEU A 100 -0.16 -70.52 -52.31
CA LEU A 100 -0.99 -69.42 -51.86
C LEU A 100 -1.25 -69.51 -50.35
N LYS A 101 -1.55 -70.71 -49.82
CA LYS A 101 -1.69 -70.95 -48.38
C LYS A 101 -0.41 -70.58 -47.63
N HIS A 102 0.75 -70.95 -48.16
CA HIS A 102 2.04 -70.60 -47.56
C HIS A 102 2.24 -69.09 -47.52
N LYS A 103 1.99 -68.39 -48.65
CA LYS A 103 2.04 -66.92 -48.72
C LYS A 103 1.07 -66.23 -47.78
N ILE A 104 -0.15 -66.74 -47.60
CA ILE A 104 -1.12 -66.15 -46.68
C ILE A 104 -0.65 -66.29 -45.22
N VAL A 105 -0.10 -67.44 -44.85
CA VAL A 105 0.46 -67.66 -43.49
C VAL A 105 1.70 -66.78 -43.27
N GLU A 106 2.55 -66.65 -44.27
CA GLU A 106 3.72 -65.77 -44.23
C GLU A 106 3.31 -64.30 -44.09
N LEU A 107 2.38 -63.82 -44.91
CA LEU A 107 1.85 -62.45 -44.83
C LEU A 107 1.17 -62.19 -43.48
N ASN A 108 0.42 -63.14 -42.93
CA ASN A 108 -0.24 -62.98 -41.64
C ASN A 108 0.77 -62.92 -40.48
N THR A 109 1.81 -63.74 -40.52
CA THR A 109 2.87 -63.69 -39.50
C THR A 109 3.70 -62.41 -39.61
N GLU A 110 3.95 -61.91 -40.81
CA GLU A 110 4.61 -60.61 -41.02
C GLU A 110 3.72 -59.43 -40.58
N MET A 111 2.43 -59.44 -40.92
CA MET A 111 1.46 -58.43 -40.48
C MET A 111 1.34 -58.38 -38.95
N HIS A 112 1.25 -59.52 -38.26
CA HIS A 112 1.22 -59.55 -36.80
C HIS A 112 2.52 -59.03 -36.17
N LYS A 113 3.69 -59.39 -36.72
CA LYS A 113 4.98 -58.85 -36.25
C LYS A 113 5.08 -57.34 -36.44
N THR A 114 4.58 -56.83 -37.57
CA THR A 114 4.63 -55.39 -37.84
C THR A 114 3.61 -54.63 -37.01
N GLY A 115 2.42 -55.18 -36.83
CA GLY A 115 1.36 -54.64 -35.96
C GLY A 115 1.74 -54.59 -34.49
N SER A 116 2.37 -55.65 -33.95
CA SER A 116 2.84 -55.65 -32.56
C SER A 116 3.98 -54.64 -32.33
N ARG A 117 4.89 -54.50 -33.30
CA ARG A 117 5.94 -53.47 -33.26
C ARG A 117 5.38 -52.05 -33.33
N LEU A 118 4.33 -51.84 -34.13
CA LEU A 118 3.67 -50.54 -34.24
C LEU A 118 2.93 -50.16 -32.94
N ALA A 119 2.20 -51.11 -32.35
CA ALA A 119 1.52 -50.91 -31.07
C ALA A 119 2.53 -50.63 -29.93
N ALA A 120 3.66 -51.35 -29.91
CA ALA A 120 4.74 -51.09 -28.96
C ALA A 120 5.34 -49.69 -29.15
N LYS A 121 5.54 -49.24 -30.40
CA LYS A 121 5.99 -47.86 -30.69
C LYS A 121 5.00 -46.82 -30.20
N GLN A 122 3.70 -46.96 -30.49
CA GLN A 122 2.69 -46.02 -30.01
C GLN A 122 2.64 -45.94 -28.48
N ASN A 123 2.77 -47.06 -27.78
CA ASN A 123 2.83 -47.06 -26.31
C ASN A 123 4.09 -46.34 -25.80
N ILE A 124 5.24 -46.52 -26.46
CA ILE A 124 6.48 -45.82 -26.12
C ILE A 124 6.35 -44.33 -26.42
N ASP A 125 5.79 -43.95 -27.56
CA ASP A 125 5.60 -42.55 -27.95
C ASP A 125 4.64 -41.84 -26.97
N GLN A 126 3.56 -42.49 -26.55
CA GLN A 126 2.64 -41.98 -25.53
C GLN A 126 3.31 -41.85 -24.15
N ALA A 127 4.17 -42.80 -23.79
CA ALA A 127 4.96 -42.74 -22.56
C ALA A 127 5.99 -41.60 -22.61
N ILE A 128 6.61 -41.36 -23.76
CA ILE A 128 7.54 -40.24 -23.96
C ILE A 128 6.81 -38.91 -23.85
N GLU A 129 5.64 -38.77 -24.48
CA GLU A 129 4.85 -37.54 -24.44
C GLU A 129 4.36 -37.20 -23.03
N THR A 130 3.90 -38.22 -22.29
CA THR A 130 3.51 -38.06 -20.88
C THR A 130 4.70 -37.72 -19.98
N LEU A 131 5.89 -38.32 -20.22
CA LEU A 131 7.12 -37.98 -19.52
C LEU A 131 7.62 -36.56 -19.84
N GLN A 132 7.52 -36.12 -21.09
CA GLN A 132 7.88 -34.75 -21.48
C GLN A 132 6.96 -33.72 -20.82
N THR A 133 5.66 -34.02 -20.73
CA THR A 133 4.69 -33.13 -20.07
C THR A 133 4.91 -33.07 -18.56
N SER A 134 5.24 -34.19 -17.92
CA SER A 134 5.59 -34.20 -16.48
C SER A 134 6.92 -33.51 -16.19
N LEU A 135 7.91 -33.65 -17.06
CA LEU A 135 9.18 -32.94 -16.96
C LEU A 135 8.98 -31.42 -17.04
N LEU A 136 8.16 -30.94 -17.98
CA LEU A 136 7.84 -29.52 -18.12
C LEU A 136 7.20 -28.95 -16.84
N VAL A 137 6.28 -29.69 -16.23
CA VAL A 137 5.64 -29.30 -14.95
C VAL A 137 6.68 -29.17 -13.83
N LEU A 138 7.64 -30.11 -13.74
CA LEU A 138 8.72 -30.07 -12.76
C LEU A 138 9.72 -28.93 -13.03
N GLU A 139 10.06 -28.69 -14.30
CA GLU A 139 10.91 -27.57 -14.70
C GLU A 139 10.29 -26.22 -14.37
N LEU A 140 8.98 -26.05 -14.62
CA LEU A 140 8.24 -24.85 -14.25
C LEU A 140 8.22 -24.65 -12.73
N ALA A 141 8.03 -25.71 -11.94
CA ALA A 141 8.11 -25.64 -10.49
C ALA A 141 9.51 -25.25 -10.00
N ASN A 142 10.57 -25.79 -10.61
CA ASN A 142 11.95 -25.41 -10.30
C ASN A 142 12.27 -23.96 -10.72
N LYS A 143 11.65 -23.50 -11.82
CA LYS A 143 11.73 -22.12 -12.27
C LYS A 143 11.05 -21.15 -11.29
N VAL A 144 9.95 -21.55 -10.65
CA VAL A 144 9.33 -20.78 -9.55
C VAL A 144 10.32 -20.61 -8.39
N ASP A 145 10.98 -21.69 -7.95
CA ASP A 145 11.99 -21.60 -6.89
C ASP A 145 13.18 -20.71 -7.29
N THR A 146 13.62 -20.80 -8.54
CA THR A 146 14.66 -19.93 -9.10
C THR A 146 14.21 -18.46 -9.16
N HIS A 147 12.95 -18.18 -9.51
CA HIS A 147 12.38 -16.84 -9.50
C HIS A 147 12.25 -16.29 -8.08
N MET A 148 11.93 -17.15 -7.11
CA MET A 148 11.87 -16.78 -5.69
C MET A 148 13.26 -16.37 -5.16
N LYS A 149 14.30 -17.17 -5.47
CA LYS A 149 15.70 -16.85 -5.14
C LYS A 149 16.19 -15.55 -5.78
N ASN A 150 15.78 -15.28 -7.02
CA ASN A 150 16.16 -14.08 -7.77
C ASN A 150 15.30 -12.85 -7.45
N GLN A 151 14.47 -12.88 -6.41
CA GLN A 151 13.58 -11.76 -6.07
C GLN A 151 12.70 -11.32 -7.26
N LYS A 152 12.12 -12.26 -8.00
CA LYS A 152 11.13 -12.00 -9.06
C LYS A 152 9.78 -12.57 -8.67
N TYR A 153 9.20 -12.05 -7.59
CA TYR A 153 7.97 -12.61 -6.99
C TYR A 153 6.77 -12.60 -7.93
N TYR A 154 6.59 -11.55 -8.74
CA TYR A 154 5.48 -11.51 -9.70
C TYR A 154 5.66 -12.56 -10.82
N SER A 155 6.87 -12.70 -11.35
CA SER A 155 7.17 -13.75 -12.34
C SER A 155 6.98 -15.16 -11.75
N ALA A 156 7.33 -15.36 -10.48
CA ALA A 156 7.09 -16.60 -9.76
C ALA A 156 5.58 -16.89 -9.64
N LEU A 157 4.77 -15.90 -9.26
CA LEU A 157 3.31 -16.02 -9.18
C LEU A 157 2.66 -16.29 -10.54
N LYS A 158 3.09 -15.61 -11.59
CA LYS A 158 2.61 -15.86 -12.95
C LYS A 158 2.96 -17.28 -13.42
N THR A 159 4.19 -17.73 -13.14
CA THR A 159 4.61 -19.10 -13.48
C THR A 159 3.82 -20.14 -12.66
N LEU A 160 3.48 -19.85 -11.41
CA LEU A 160 2.60 -20.68 -10.59
C LEU A 160 1.16 -20.74 -11.13
N ASP A 161 0.63 -19.61 -11.60
CA ASP A 161 -0.70 -19.55 -12.19
C ASP A 161 -0.75 -20.26 -13.56
N GLU A 162 0.29 -20.12 -14.39
CA GLU A 162 0.47 -20.91 -15.62
C GLU A 162 0.58 -22.41 -15.32
N LEU A 163 1.34 -22.78 -14.29
CA LEU A 163 1.46 -24.16 -13.82
C LEU A 163 0.10 -24.74 -13.39
N GLN A 164 -0.69 -23.97 -12.64
CA GLN A 164 -2.00 -24.37 -12.12
C GLN A 164 -3.08 -24.45 -13.22
N SER A 165 -3.12 -23.46 -14.11
CA SER A 165 -4.19 -23.30 -15.10
C SER A 165 -4.00 -24.16 -16.36
N GLN A 166 -2.77 -24.23 -16.88
CA GLN A 166 -2.47 -24.88 -18.17
C GLN A 166 -1.89 -26.27 -17.99
N HIS A 167 -0.85 -26.43 -17.16
CA HIS A 167 -0.05 -27.66 -17.19
C HIS A 167 -0.48 -28.72 -16.18
N LEU A 168 -1.02 -28.35 -15.01
CA LEU A 168 -1.45 -29.33 -14.00
C LEU A 168 -2.63 -30.20 -14.45
N ARG A 169 -3.58 -29.64 -15.22
CA ARG A 169 -4.79 -30.35 -15.64
C ARG A 169 -4.50 -31.61 -16.45
N HIS A 170 -3.43 -31.60 -17.24
CA HIS A 170 -3.05 -32.73 -18.10
C HIS A 170 -2.38 -33.88 -17.34
N VAL A 171 -1.89 -33.61 -16.12
CA VAL A 171 -0.99 -34.50 -15.37
C VAL A 171 -1.59 -34.96 -14.03
N MET A 172 -2.82 -34.53 -13.70
CA MET A 172 -3.53 -34.90 -12.46
C MET A 172 -3.74 -36.40 -12.23
N GLN A 173 -3.55 -37.22 -13.26
CA GLN A 173 -3.58 -38.68 -13.22
C GLN A 173 -2.41 -39.29 -12.43
N PHE A 174 -1.35 -38.52 -12.14
CA PHE A 174 -0.19 -38.98 -11.38
C PHE A 174 -0.16 -38.40 -9.95
N GLU A 175 0.24 -39.21 -8.97
CA GLU A 175 0.28 -38.81 -7.55
C GLU A 175 1.15 -37.57 -7.29
N PHE A 176 2.27 -37.41 -8.02
CA PHE A 176 3.14 -36.25 -7.85
C PHE A 176 2.44 -34.94 -8.23
N ALA A 177 1.51 -34.95 -9.20
CA ALA A 177 0.75 -33.77 -9.59
C ALA A 177 -0.23 -33.36 -8.50
N THR A 178 -0.78 -34.32 -7.76
CA THR A 178 -1.61 -34.10 -6.58
C THR A 178 -0.80 -33.46 -5.44
N TYR A 179 0.42 -33.95 -5.19
CA TYR A 179 1.34 -33.32 -4.25
C TYR A 179 1.72 -31.89 -4.67
N LEU A 180 2.00 -31.67 -5.95
CA LEU A 180 2.33 -30.34 -6.46
C LEU A 180 1.13 -29.38 -6.37
N SER A 181 -0.09 -29.84 -6.64
CA SER A 181 -1.32 -29.08 -6.45
C SER A 181 -1.50 -28.62 -5.00
N ASN A 182 -1.24 -29.50 -4.04
CA ASN A 182 -1.30 -29.16 -2.62
C ASN A 182 -0.16 -28.23 -2.19
N SER A 183 0.95 -28.21 -2.94
CA SER A 183 2.12 -27.38 -2.68
C SER A 183 2.00 -25.96 -3.28
N ILE A 184 1.14 -25.74 -4.29
CA ILE A 184 0.93 -24.41 -4.89
C ILE A 184 0.46 -23.37 -3.86
N PRO A 185 -0.58 -23.61 -3.03
CA PRO A 185 -0.98 -22.67 -1.99
C PRO A 185 0.14 -22.39 -0.98
N VAL A 186 0.98 -23.40 -0.68
CA VAL A 186 2.14 -23.25 0.21
C VAL A 186 3.18 -22.34 -0.43
N MET A 187 3.50 -22.53 -1.71
CA MET A 187 4.42 -21.67 -2.46
C MET A 187 3.89 -20.24 -2.59
N GLN A 188 2.59 -20.05 -2.81
CA GLN A 188 1.95 -18.73 -2.79
C GLN A 188 2.09 -18.05 -1.41
N SER A 189 1.90 -18.81 -0.32
CA SER A 189 2.13 -18.30 1.04
C SER A 189 3.59 -17.94 1.27
N MET A 190 4.54 -18.78 0.84
CA MET A 190 5.97 -18.49 0.95
C MET A 190 6.36 -17.20 0.22
N ILE A 191 5.81 -16.97 -0.99
CA ILE A 191 6.01 -15.72 -1.72
C ILE A 191 5.41 -14.55 -0.93
N LYS A 192 4.18 -14.68 -0.44
CA LYS A 192 3.52 -13.65 0.39
C LYS A 192 4.37 -13.28 1.61
N ASP A 193 4.86 -14.28 2.33
CA ASP A 193 5.63 -14.10 3.56
C ASP A 193 7.00 -13.47 3.26
N ALA A 194 7.66 -13.88 2.18
CA ALA A 194 8.91 -13.28 1.72
C ALA A 194 8.74 -11.79 1.38
N VAL A 195 7.69 -11.43 0.63
CA VAL A 195 7.41 -10.02 0.27
C VAL A 195 7.05 -9.20 1.52
N THR A 196 6.30 -9.80 2.44
CA THR A 196 5.93 -9.15 3.70
C THR A 196 7.16 -8.88 4.57
N ASN A 197 8.13 -9.79 4.59
CA ASN A 197 9.39 -9.58 5.31
C ASN A 197 10.24 -8.47 4.67
N GLU A 198 10.39 -8.45 3.34
CA GLU A 198 11.08 -7.36 2.62
C GLU A 198 10.43 -5.99 2.93
N MET A 199 9.09 -5.96 2.99
CA MET A 199 8.34 -4.77 3.38
C MET A 199 8.56 -4.36 4.85
N LYS A 200 8.64 -5.32 5.77
CA LYS A 200 8.93 -5.05 7.19
C LYS A 200 10.35 -4.54 7.40
N GLU A 201 11.33 -5.10 6.69
CA GLU A 201 12.71 -4.59 6.67
C GLU A 201 12.74 -3.14 6.14
N TRP A 202 11.97 -2.86 5.09
CA TRP A 202 11.80 -1.50 4.59
C TRP A 202 11.20 -0.57 5.64
N LEU A 203 10.15 -0.98 6.37
CA LEU A 203 9.55 -0.18 7.44
C LEU A 203 10.56 0.17 8.56
N VAL A 204 11.51 -0.70 8.85
CA VAL A 204 12.60 -0.43 9.81
C VAL A 204 13.55 0.63 9.24
N LYS A 205 14.01 0.46 8.00
CA LYS A 205 14.90 1.42 7.32
C LYS A 205 14.26 2.82 7.20
N VAL A 206 12.97 2.86 6.88
CA VAL A 206 12.17 4.09 6.82
C VAL A 206 12.10 4.77 8.18
N ARG A 207 11.93 3.99 9.26
CA ARG A 207 11.96 4.54 10.62
C ARG A 207 13.33 5.13 10.98
N GLU A 208 14.43 4.46 10.65
CA GLU A 208 15.79 4.96 10.90
C GLU A 208 16.10 6.26 10.15
N THR A 209 15.52 6.42 8.95
CA THR A 209 15.71 7.62 8.12
C THR A 209 14.68 8.71 8.39
N SER A 210 13.55 8.40 9.04
CA SER A 210 12.46 9.34 9.33
C SER A 210 12.96 10.60 10.05
N ARG A 211 13.73 10.44 11.13
CA ARG A 211 14.31 11.58 11.85
C ARG A 211 15.11 12.51 10.95
N ARG A 212 15.97 11.94 10.10
CA ARG A 212 16.80 12.71 9.17
C ARG A 212 15.95 13.50 8.19
N ILE A 213 14.90 12.89 7.66
CA ILE A 213 13.93 13.56 6.78
C ILE A 213 13.26 14.72 7.51
N GLY A 214 12.82 14.50 8.75
CA GLY A 214 12.18 15.55 9.56
C GLY A 214 13.12 16.72 9.87
N ALA A 215 14.36 16.43 10.27
CA ALA A 215 15.38 17.44 10.53
C ALA A 215 15.71 18.25 9.28
N MET A 216 15.87 17.59 8.12
CA MET A 216 16.08 18.26 6.85
C MET A 216 14.87 19.14 6.49
N ALA A 217 13.65 18.59 6.54
CA ALA A 217 12.43 19.33 6.21
C ALA A 217 12.26 20.59 7.06
N MET A 218 12.51 20.49 8.37
CA MET A 218 12.48 21.63 9.28
C MET A 218 13.60 22.64 9.00
N THR A 219 14.79 22.18 8.63
CA THR A 219 15.91 23.06 8.25
C THR A 219 15.60 23.81 6.96
N HIS A 220 15.08 23.12 5.93
CA HIS A 220 14.64 23.77 4.69
C HIS A 220 13.53 24.79 4.94
N MET A 221 12.59 24.49 5.86
CA MET A 221 11.54 25.44 6.25
C MET A 221 12.12 26.67 6.97
N GLN A 222 13.10 26.47 7.87
CA GLN A 222 13.81 27.56 8.54
C GLN A 222 14.54 28.45 7.53
N ASP A 223 15.32 27.85 6.62
CA ASP A 223 16.05 28.59 5.59
C ASP A 223 15.09 29.35 4.66
N ARG A 224 13.93 28.76 4.34
CA ARG A 224 12.87 29.40 3.57
C ARG A 224 12.31 30.61 4.32
N GLN A 225 12.08 30.50 5.63
CA GLN A 225 11.63 31.62 6.47
C GLN A 225 12.66 32.76 6.49
N ASP A 226 13.94 32.44 6.63
CA ASP A 226 15.01 33.42 6.67
C ASP A 226 15.20 34.12 5.32
N ARG A 227 15.16 33.37 4.21
CA ARG A 227 15.15 33.92 2.84
C ARG A 227 13.96 34.86 2.63
N TRP A 228 12.76 34.45 3.05
CA TRP A 228 11.56 35.26 2.94
C TRP A 228 11.68 36.57 3.74
N ARG A 229 12.23 36.50 4.96
CA ARG A 229 12.47 37.68 5.80
C ARG A 229 13.42 38.68 5.14
N VAL A 230 14.51 38.20 4.54
CA VAL A 230 15.48 39.06 3.83
C VAL A 230 14.84 39.67 2.58
N LYS A 231 14.22 38.87 1.71
CA LYS A 231 13.58 39.36 0.46
C LYS A 231 12.50 40.41 0.73
N THR A 232 11.68 40.21 1.77
CA THR A 232 10.61 41.16 2.14
C THR A 232 11.13 42.43 2.80
N ALA A 233 12.28 42.38 3.48
CA ALA A 233 12.92 43.57 4.04
C ALA A 233 13.57 44.44 2.94
N GLU A 234 14.16 43.81 1.93
CA GLU A 234 14.87 44.50 0.83
C GLU A 234 13.91 45.07 -0.23
N ASP A 235 12.82 44.38 -0.58
CA ASP A 235 11.89 44.84 -1.63
C ASP A 235 10.77 45.73 -1.06
N PRO A 236 10.71 47.04 -1.44
CA PRO A 236 9.66 47.95 -1.01
C PRO A 236 8.24 47.50 -1.38
N LYS A 237 8.06 46.72 -2.45
CA LYS A 237 6.75 46.21 -2.90
C LYS A 237 6.26 45.04 -2.04
N LEU A 238 7.17 44.33 -1.39
CA LEU A 238 6.88 43.18 -0.53
C LEU A 238 6.83 43.56 0.96
N LYS A 239 7.13 44.81 1.32
CA LYS A 239 7.03 45.30 2.71
C LYS A 239 5.65 45.11 3.34
N SER A 240 4.57 45.26 2.57
CA SER A 240 3.21 44.97 3.08
C SER A 240 2.98 43.48 3.36
N VAL A 241 3.84 42.61 2.82
CA VAL A 241 3.77 41.15 2.91
C VAL A 241 4.84 40.57 3.86
N GLN A 242 5.72 41.42 4.41
CA GLN A 242 6.80 41.05 5.34
C GLN A 242 6.31 40.26 6.56
N HIS A 243 5.09 40.55 7.02
CA HIS A 243 4.47 39.88 8.15
C HIS A 243 3.54 38.73 7.76
N HIS A 244 3.37 38.39 6.47
CA HIS A 244 2.59 37.22 6.08
C HIS A 244 3.41 35.94 6.30
N ASN A 245 2.73 34.87 6.73
CA ASN A 245 3.35 33.58 6.97
C ASN A 245 4.00 33.00 5.70
N VAL A 246 5.09 32.25 5.92
CA VAL A 246 5.58 31.24 4.99
C VAL A 246 4.43 30.27 4.66
N ASN A 247 4.34 29.76 3.43
CA ASN A 247 3.21 29.03 2.84
C ASN A 247 2.07 29.89 2.23
N SER A 248 2.13 31.22 2.33
CA SER A 248 1.22 32.08 1.58
C SER A 248 1.38 31.89 0.06
N ALA A 249 0.29 32.04 -0.71
CA ALA A 249 0.33 31.93 -2.17
C ALA A 249 1.38 32.87 -2.81
N ILE A 250 1.57 34.06 -2.24
CA ILE A 250 2.57 35.02 -2.72
C ILE A 250 3.99 34.50 -2.49
N GLU A 251 4.24 33.93 -1.31
CA GLU A 251 5.56 33.42 -0.94
C GLU A 251 5.92 32.19 -1.79
N LYS A 252 4.97 31.27 -2.00
CA LYS A 252 5.15 30.08 -2.85
C LYS A 252 5.56 30.45 -4.28
N VAL A 253 4.91 31.45 -4.89
CA VAL A 253 5.24 31.89 -6.26
C VAL A 253 6.62 32.56 -6.32
N VAL A 254 7.01 33.32 -5.29
CA VAL A 254 8.30 34.02 -5.27
C VAL A 254 9.48 33.06 -5.07
N ASN A 255 9.27 31.96 -4.35
CA ASN A 255 10.32 30.99 -4.03
C ASN A 255 10.24 29.69 -4.85
N GLU A 256 9.38 29.60 -5.87
CA GLU A 256 9.19 28.40 -6.70
C GLU A 256 10.50 27.90 -7.34
N ALA A 257 11.37 28.81 -7.77
CA ALA A 257 12.65 28.46 -8.40
C ALA A 257 13.70 27.92 -7.40
N ASP A 258 13.53 28.18 -6.10
CA ASP A 258 14.46 27.82 -5.03
C ASP A 258 13.98 26.58 -4.23
N GLU A 259 12.82 26.00 -4.57
CA GLU A 259 12.27 24.82 -3.89
C GLU A 259 12.95 23.52 -4.37
N THR A 260 13.75 22.90 -3.50
CA THR A 260 14.21 21.52 -3.68
C THR A 260 13.24 20.55 -3.02
N ASN A 261 12.91 19.46 -3.71
CA ASN A 261 12.09 18.41 -3.13
C ASN A 261 12.96 17.59 -2.16
N ILE A 262 12.62 17.63 -0.87
CA ILE A 262 13.36 16.96 0.21
C ILE A 262 13.55 15.45 -0.05
N LEU A 263 12.60 14.84 -0.77
CA LEU A 263 12.61 13.42 -1.10
C LEU A 263 13.71 13.05 -2.09
N ASP A 264 14.09 13.97 -2.98
CA ASP A 264 15.14 13.74 -3.98
C ASP A 264 16.53 13.69 -3.31
N GLU A 265 16.71 14.39 -2.18
CA GLU A 265 17.97 14.39 -1.43
C GLU A 265 18.15 13.14 -0.55
N VAL A 266 17.05 12.55 -0.06
CA VAL A 266 17.08 11.40 0.85
C VAL A 266 17.06 10.06 0.09
N ASN A 267 16.58 10.04 -1.17
CA ASN A 267 16.48 8.87 -2.04
C ASN A 267 15.91 7.63 -1.34
N ILE A 268 14.68 7.75 -0.85
CA ILE A 268 13.96 6.63 -0.22
C ILE A 268 13.42 5.72 -1.32
N ASP A 269 13.88 4.48 -1.34
CA ASP A 269 13.36 3.48 -2.28
C ASP A 269 12.01 2.95 -1.80
N PHE A 270 10.91 3.31 -2.47
CA PHE A 270 9.55 2.81 -2.19
C PHE A 270 9.23 1.50 -2.94
N GLN A 271 10.17 0.95 -3.73
CA GLN A 271 9.96 -0.28 -4.49
C GLN A 271 9.47 -1.47 -3.63
N PRO A 272 9.99 -1.72 -2.41
CA PRO A 272 9.49 -2.81 -1.56
C PRO A 272 8.00 -2.70 -1.25
N LEU A 273 7.52 -1.48 -0.97
CA LEU A 273 6.10 -1.21 -0.71
C LEU A 273 5.25 -1.48 -1.95
N PHE A 274 5.62 -0.92 -3.10
CA PHE A 274 4.86 -1.11 -4.34
C PHE A 274 4.85 -2.57 -4.79
N ARG A 275 5.96 -3.28 -4.63
CA ARG A 275 6.06 -4.70 -4.92
C ARG A 275 5.14 -5.51 -4.00
N CYS A 276 5.14 -5.20 -2.70
CA CYS A 276 4.22 -5.82 -1.74
C CYS A 276 2.76 -5.59 -2.13
N LEU A 277 2.40 -4.33 -2.40
CA LEU A 277 1.06 -3.96 -2.84
C LEU A 277 0.63 -4.74 -4.08
N HIS A 278 1.49 -4.79 -5.11
CA HIS A 278 1.21 -5.50 -6.36
C HIS A 278 1.03 -7.01 -6.17
N ILE A 279 1.82 -7.65 -5.29
CA ILE A 279 1.65 -9.08 -4.98
C ILE A 279 0.35 -9.34 -4.22
N TYR A 280 0.02 -8.53 -3.21
CA TYR A 280 -1.23 -8.68 -2.47
C TYR A 280 -2.47 -8.40 -3.32
N ASP A 281 -2.38 -7.47 -4.28
CA ASP A 281 -3.40 -7.26 -5.31
C ASP A 281 -3.57 -8.48 -6.20
N SER A 282 -2.46 -9.05 -6.69
CA SER A 282 -2.46 -10.26 -7.52
C SER A 282 -3.08 -11.48 -6.80
N LEU A 283 -2.96 -11.54 -5.48
CA LEU A 283 -3.53 -12.60 -4.63
C LEU A 283 -4.97 -12.32 -4.19
N GLY A 284 -5.53 -11.14 -4.49
CA GLY A 284 -6.87 -10.73 -4.03
C GLY A 284 -6.96 -10.47 -2.52
N ARG A 285 -5.83 -10.25 -1.84
CA ARG A 285 -5.73 -10.07 -0.38
C ARG A 285 -5.32 -8.66 0.04
N ARG A 286 -5.59 -7.68 -0.82
CA ARG A 286 -5.25 -6.26 -0.60
C ARG A 286 -5.72 -5.71 0.77
N GLN A 287 -6.93 -6.08 1.20
CA GLN A 287 -7.48 -5.60 2.46
C GLN A 287 -6.72 -6.12 3.70
N GLU A 288 -6.21 -7.37 3.64
CA GLU A 288 -5.37 -7.95 4.70
C GLU A 288 -4.08 -7.11 4.86
N PHE A 289 -3.43 -6.78 3.74
CA PHE A 289 -2.22 -5.96 3.75
C PHE A 289 -2.48 -4.54 4.24
N LYS A 290 -3.60 -3.93 3.82
CA LYS A 290 -4.00 -2.59 4.28
C LYS A 290 -4.12 -2.54 5.80
N THR A 291 -4.84 -3.50 6.40
CA THR A 291 -5.00 -3.56 7.86
C THR A 291 -3.65 -3.79 8.57
N SER A 292 -2.83 -4.73 8.09
CA SER A 292 -1.51 -4.99 8.68
C SER A 292 -0.58 -3.78 8.60
N TYR A 293 -0.56 -3.08 7.47
CA TYR A 293 0.24 -1.88 7.28
C TYR A 293 -0.21 -0.75 8.22
N GLU A 294 -1.53 -0.55 8.35
CA GLU A 294 -2.08 0.45 9.28
C GLU A 294 -1.68 0.17 10.73
N GLU A 295 -1.79 -1.08 11.18
CA GLU A 295 -1.39 -1.50 12.53
C GLU A 295 0.10 -1.25 12.78
N ASP A 296 0.96 -1.64 11.83
CA ASP A 296 2.41 -1.44 11.92
C ASP A 296 2.76 0.06 11.99
N ARG A 297 2.16 0.90 11.13
CA ARG A 297 2.41 2.34 11.11
C ARG A 297 1.86 3.04 12.37
N ARG A 298 0.71 2.62 12.88
CA ARG A 298 0.16 3.11 14.15
C ARG A 298 1.06 2.74 15.33
N ALA A 299 1.60 1.52 15.37
CA ALA A 299 2.57 1.11 16.37
C ALA A 299 3.86 1.94 16.29
N GLN A 300 4.36 2.20 15.09
CA GLN A 300 5.54 3.05 14.89
C GLN A 300 5.32 4.51 15.32
N ALA A 301 4.15 5.09 15.03
CA ALA A 301 3.79 6.42 15.51
C ALA A 301 3.77 6.47 17.05
N ASN A 302 3.14 5.50 17.70
CA ASN A 302 3.11 5.41 19.16
C ASN A 302 4.52 5.26 19.77
N LEU A 303 5.40 4.50 19.11
CA LEU A 303 6.79 4.36 19.55
C LEU A 303 7.56 5.68 19.45
N ALA A 304 7.39 6.45 18.37
CA ALA A 304 8.00 7.78 18.25
C ALA A 304 7.55 8.73 19.37
N LEU A 305 6.27 8.64 19.77
CA LEU A 305 5.67 9.44 20.84
C LEU A 305 6.01 8.97 22.27
N SER A 306 6.56 7.77 22.44
CA SER A 306 6.79 7.15 23.76
C SER A 306 8.08 7.62 24.45
N SER A 307 8.92 8.39 23.75
CA SER A 307 10.18 8.90 24.28
C SER A 307 9.93 9.79 25.53
N PRO A 308 10.55 9.49 26.69
CA PRO A 308 10.37 10.28 27.90
C PRO A 308 11.00 11.66 27.70
N LEU A 309 10.17 12.71 27.78
CA LEU A 309 10.60 14.10 27.60
C LEU A 309 10.42 14.86 28.91
N ASN A 310 11.54 15.36 29.44
CA ASN A 310 11.55 16.30 30.56
C ASN A 310 12.08 17.65 30.08
N LEU A 311 11.16 18.56 29.78
CA LEU A 311 11.48 19.94 29.39
C LEU A 311 11.98 20.80 30.55
N ARG A 312 11.84 20.33 31.81
CA ARG A 312 12.11 21.12 33.02
C ARG A 312 13.59 21.39 33.28
N ASP A 313 14.49 20.58 32.73
CA ASP A 313 15.94 20.72 32.88
C ASP A 313 16.60 21.47 31.70
N GLY A 314 15.81 22.16 30.86
CA GLY A 314 16.32 22.84 29.67
C GLY A 314 16.71 21.89 28.53
N ASN A 315 16.25 20.64 28.57
CA ASN A 315 16.49 19.65 27.51
C ASN A 315 15.60 19.92 26.27
N ILE A 316 15.93 20.98 25.54
CA ILE A 316 15.27 21.38 24.29
C ILE A 316 15.57 20.38 23.18
N LEU A 317 16.76 19.77 23.19
CA LEU A 317 17.19 18.77 22.21
C LEU A 317 16.22 17.57 22.15
N GLY A 318 15.74 17.09 23.30
CA GLY A 318 14.73 16.03 23.32
C GLY A 318 13.44 16.44 22.57
N PHE A 319 12.97 17.67 22.78
CA PHE A 319 11.79 18.18 22.10
C PHE A 319 12.01 18.36 20.59
N GLU A 320 13.17 18.87 20.19
CA GLU A 320 13.56 18.96 18.77
C GLU A 320 13.53 17.57 18.11
N THR A 321 14.16 16.57 18.74
CA THR A 321 14.17 15.20 18.19
C THR A 321 12.77 14.59 18.08
N LEU A 322 11.86 14.90 19.01
CA LEU A 322 10.46 14.48 18.91
C LEU A 322 9.77 15.12 17.70
N LEU A 323 9.94 16.43 17.51
CA LEU A 323 9.33 17.14 16.38
C LEU A 323 9.88 16.61 15.05
N GLU A 324 11.19 16.37 14.96
CA GLU A 324 11.84 15.78 13.78
C GLU A 324 11.32 14.36 13.49
N ASP A 325 11.19 13.50 14.51
CA ASP A 325 10.64 12.15 14.35
C ASP A 325 9.20 12.20 13.82
N ILE A 326 8.38 13.13 14.33
CA ILE A 326 7.00 13.32 13.88
C ILE A 326 6.95 13.82 12.44
N VAL A 327 7.68 14.88 12.11
CA VAL A 327 7.69 15.47 10.76
C VAL A 327 8.12 14.43 9.73
N GLY A 328 9.20 13.70 10.02
CA GLY A 328 9.68 12.62 9.15
C GLY A 328 8.63 11.55 8.90
N PHE A 329 7.96 11.09 9.97
CA PHE A 329 6.88 10.12 9.86
C PHE A 329 5.75 10.60 8.94
N PHE A 330 5.24 11.82 9.14
CA PHE A 330 4.11 12.34 8.37
C PHE A 330 4.49 12.70 6.93
N ILE A 331 5.72 13.13 6.65
CA ILE A 331 6.19 13.31 5.26
C ILE A 331 6.14 11.97 4.51
N ILE A 332 6.61 10.89 5.14
CA ILE A 332 6.55 9.56 4.52
C ILE A 332 5.09 9.12 4.30
N GLU A 333 4.19 9.33 5.27
CA GLU A 333 2.76 9.03 5.11
C GLU A 333 2.14 9.83 3.96
N HIS A 334 2.48 11.12 3.84
CA HIS A 334 2.02 11.98 2.76
C HIS A 334 2.45 11.41 1.40
N VAL A 335 3.70 10.98 1.26
CA VAL A 335 4.21 10.38 0.02
C VAL A 335 3.50 9.06 -0.29
N VAL A 336 3.34 8.18 0.69
CA VAL A 336 2.64 6.90 0.50
C VAL A 336 1.20 7.13 0.06
N MET A 337 0.51 8.10 0.66
CA MET A 337 -0.88 8.44 0.33
C MET A 337 -1.03 9.00 -1.09
N HIS A 338 -0.09 9.82 -1.56
CA HIS A 338 -0.15 10.40 -2.91
C HIS A 338 0.40 9.49 -4.00
N SER A 339 1.26 8.52 -3.65
CA SER A 339 1.87 7.59 -4.61
C SER A 339 1.10 6.27 -4.75
N THR A 340 0.19 5.95 -3.83
CA THR A 340 -0.63 4.75 -3.88
C THR A 340 -2.10 5.10 -4.15
N VAL A 341 -2.75 4.33 -5.01
CA VAL A 341 -4.20 4.46 -5.29
C VAL A 341 -4.94 3.57 -4.32
N ASP A 342 -5.94 4.05 -3.57
CA ASP A 342 -6.83 3.24 -2.70
C ASP A 342 -6.12 2.27 -1.73
N PHE A 343 -4.95 2.64 -1.21
CA PHE A 343 -4.23 1.84 -0.22
C PHE A 343 -4.23 2.53 1.15
N ARG A 344 -3.69 3.74 1.23
CA ARG A 344 -3.68 4.56 2.46
C ARG A 344 -4.80 5.59 2.40
N SER A 345 -5.68 5.65 3.41
CA SER A 345 -6.78 6.62 3.41
C SER A 345 -6.43 7.90 4.16
N GLN A 346 -6.93 9.04 3.67
CA GLN A 346 -6.77 10.35 4.32
C GLN A 346 -7.31 10.33 5.77
N ASN A 347 -8.50 9.74 5.98
CA ASN A 347 -9.13 9.69 7.30
C ASN A 347 -8.27 8.94 8.35
N GLU A 348 -7.60 7.85 7.95
CA GLU A 348 -6.69 7.11 8.84
C GLU A 348 -5.50 7.98 9.24
N VAL A 349 -4.91 8.69 8.27
CA VAL A 349 -3.76 9.58 8.51
C VAL A 349 -4.19 10.77 9.39
N ASP A 350 -5.36 11.35 9.15
CA ASP A 350 -5.92 12.45 9.95
C ASP A 350 -6.16 12.01 11.41
N THR A 351 -6.66 10.79 11.63
CA THR A 351 -6.86 10.23 12.97
C THR A 351 -5.52 10.06 13.72
N LEU A 352 -4.48 9.60 13.02
CA LEU A 352 -3.13 9.53 13.58
C LEU A 352 -2.56 10.92 13.88
N TRP A 353 -2.81 11.89 13.00
CA TRP A 353 -2.37 13.27 13.16
C TRP A 353 -3.02 13.95 14.37
N GLU A 354 -4.33 13.76 14.59
CA GLU A 354 -5.03 14.27 15.77
C GLU A 354 -4.46 13.70 17.07
N MET A 355 -4.19 12.39 17.11
CA MET A 355 -3.58 11.72 18.26
C MET A 355 -2.18 12.30 18.57
N VAL A 356 -1.33 12.41 17.55
CA VAL A 356 0.04 12.95 17.68
C VAL A 356 0.00 14.41 18.13
N THR A 357 -0.87 15.22 17.53
CA THR A 357 -1.06 16.63 17.89
C THR A 357 -1.47 16.77 19.35
N GLY A 358 -2.44 15.98 19.82
CA GLY A 358 -2.85 15.95 21.22
C GLY A 358 -1.69 15.60 22.16
N LYS A 359 -0.83 14.65 21.75
CA LYS A 359 0.34 14.24 22.55
C LYS A 359 1.41 15.33 22.62
N VAL A 360 1.71 16.01 21.51
CA VAL A 360 2.67 17.14 21.48
C VAL A 360 2.20 18.25 22.41
N ILE A 361 0.91 18.61 22.36
CA ILE A 361 0.30 19.62 23.24
C ILE A 361 0.40 19.19 24.71
N GLN A 362 0.14 17.91 25.00
CA GLN A 362 0.26 17.37 26.36
C GLN A 362 1.71 17.48 26.88
N VAL A 363 2.70 17.03 26.09
CA VAL A 363 4.13 17.06 26.47
C VAL A 363 4.57 18.49 26.77
N MET A 364 4.16 19.46 25.94
CA MET A 364 4.45 20.87 26.18
C MET A 364 3.79 21.38 27.47
N ASN A 365 2.50 21.11 27.67
CA ASN A 365 1.77 21.58 28.85
C ASN A 365 2.36 21.00 30.15
N ASP A 366 2.69 19.71 30.16
CA ASP A 366 3.31 19.04 31.30
C ASP A 366 4.73 19.54 31.55
N GLY A 367 5.51 19.73 30.49
CA GLY A 367 6.88 20.21 30.58
C GLY A 367 7.03 21.68 31.00
N LEU A 368 6.10 22.54 30.58
CA LEU A 368 6.06 23.96 30.94
C LEU A 368 5.32 24.23 32.26
N LYS A 369 4.75 23.21 32.88
CA LYS A 369 3.99 23.36 34.12
C LYS A 369 4.87 23.92 35.25
N GLY A 370 4.52 25.12 35.70
CA GLY A 370 5.24 25.82 36.77
C GLY A 370 6.61 26.39 36.34
N CYS A 371 6.95 26.35 35.04
CA CYS A 371 8.15 27.01 34.53
C CYS A 371 7.96 28.54 34.57
N LYS A 372 9.03 29.26 34.94
CA LYS A 372 9.10 30.73 34.99
C LYS A 372 10.16 31.30 34.03
N ASP A 373 10.93 30.45 33.36
CA ASP A 373 11.97 30.85 32.44
C ASP A 373 11.35 31.31 31.11
N THR A 374 11.48 32.60 30.81
CA THR A 374 10.94 33.23 29.60
C THR A 374 11.67 32.78 28.32
N ASP A 375 12.95 32.42 28.41
CA ASP A 375 13.75 32.04 27.25
C ASP A 375 13.36 30.65 26.75
N LEU A 376 13.03 29.73 27.67
CA LEU A 376 12.50 28.41 27.33
C LEU A 376 11.19 28.51 26.53
N PHE A 377 10.28 29.41 26.92
CA PHE A 377 9.03 29.63 26.17
C PHE A 377 9.30 30.13 24.75
N LEU A 378 10.26 31.02 24.57
CA LEU A 378 10.63 31.53 23.25
C LEU A 378 11.23 30.42 22.38
N ASN A 379 12.15 29.63 22.92
CA ASN A 379 12.77 28.51 22.20
C ASN A 379 11.73 27.45 21.77
N ILE A 380 10.82 27.06 22.67
CA ILE A 380 9.73 26.12 22.34
C ILE A 380 8.83 26.72 21.26
N LYS A 381 8.50 28.02 21.35
CA LYS A 381 7.71 28.70 20.31
C LYS A 381 8.39 28.66 18.96
N LEU A 382 9.69 28.97 18.88
CA LEU A 382 10.42 28.95 17.61
C LEU A 382 10.41 27.56 16.97
N ARG A 383 10.69 26.50 17.74
CA ARG A 383 10.64 25.13 17.23
C ARG A 383 9.25 24.69 16.79
N LEU A 384 8.23 25.03 17.58
CA LEU A 384 6.86 24.68 17.27
C LEU A 384 6.33 25.45 16.05
N LEU A 385 6.78 26.69 15.84
CA LEU A 385 6.41 27.48 14.66
C LEU A 385 6.93 26.83 13.37
N ILE A 386 8.22 26.44 13.34
CA ILE A 386 8.82 25.74 12.20
C ILE A 386 8.09 24.43 11.95
N PHE A 387 7.80 23.67 13.01
CA PHE A 387 7.04 22.41 12.94
C PHE A 387 5.66 22.60 12.29
N ILE A 388 4.90 23.59 12.76
CA ILE A 388 3.57 23.93 12.21
C ILE A 388 3.68 24.30 10.73
N GLN A 389 4.59 25.20 10.37
CA GLN A 389 4.74 25.67 8.99
C GLN A 389 5.19 24.54 8.06
N THR A 390 6.08 23.65 8.53
CA THR A 390 6.55 22.49 7.77
C THR A 390 5.36 21.60 7.40
N LEU A 391 4.53 21.20 8.37
CA LEU A 391 3.42 20.27 8.14
C LEU A 391 2.20 20.93 7.45
N GLU A 392 1.97 22.22 7.67
CA GLU A 392 1.00 23.00 6.89
C GLU A 392 1.37 23.01 5.39
N GLY A 393 2.67 23.00 5.07
CA GLY A 393 3.18 22.87 3.70
C GLY A 393 2.78 21.56 3.02
N PHE A 394 2.64 20.48 3.78
CA PHE A 394 2.17 19.15 3.33
C PHE A 394 0.64 18.97 3.48
N GLY A 395 -0.11 20.03 3.78
CA GLY A 395 -1.57 20.01 3.82
C GLY A 395 -2.19 19.46 5.11
N TYR A 396 -1.40 19.28 6.18
CA TYR A 396 -1.93 18.84 7.48
C TYR A 396 -2.66 19.97 8.23
N PRO A 397 -3.75 19.67 8.96
CA PRO A 397 -4.50 20.68 9.71
C PRO A 397 -3.76 21.08 11.00
N VAL A 398 -3.34 22.34 11.11
CA VAL A 398 -2.50 22.84 12.22
C VAL A 398 -3.21 23.73 13.24
N LYS A 399 -4.53 23.91 13.11
CA LYS A 399 -5.31 24.86 13.92
C LYS A 399 -5.13 24.68 15.43
N HIS A 400 -5.19 23.45 15.94
CA HIS A 400 -5.02 23.16 17.38
C HIS A 400 -3.63 23.54 17.91
N LEU A 401 -2.58 23.40 17.09
CA LEU A 401 -1.21 23.79 17.45
C LEU A 401 -1.06 25.32 17.47
N GLN A 402 -1.70 26.02 16.52
CA GLN A 402 -1.75 27.49 16.48
C GLN A 402 -2.49 28.05 17.71
N GLU A 403 -3.61 27.46 18.11
CA GLU A 403 -4.33 27.82 19.34
C GLU A 403 -3.46 27.59 20.59
N THR A 404 -2.69 26.50 20.61
CA THR A 404 -1.73 26.21 21.70
C THR A 404 -0.63 27.27 21.78
N LEU A 405 -0.11 27.75 20.64
CA LEU A 405 0.85 28.85 20.61
C LEU A 405 0.29 30.15 21.20
N LEU A 406 -1.01 30.44 21.02
CA LEU A 406 -1.66 31.57 21.68
C LEU A 406 -1.72 31.41 23.20
N VAL A 407 -1.97 30.19 23.68
CA VAL A 407 -1.94 29.89 25.12
C VAL A 407 -0.53 30.09 25.68
N LEU A 408 0.50 29.61 24.97
CA LEU A 408 1.90 29.86 25.34
C LEU A 408 2.23 31.35 25.37
N PHE A 409 1.76 32.10 24.38
CA PHE A 409 1.98 33.53 24.31
C PHE A 409 1.37 34.29 25.48
N ARG A 410 0.12 33.96 25.86
CA ARG A 410 -0.53 34.53 27.05
C ARG A 410 0.29 34.26 28.30
N ARG A 411 0.78 33.03 28.45
CA ARG A 411 1.60 32.65 29.61
C ARG A 411 2.96 33.35 29.62
N TYR A 412 3.63 33.42 28.48
CA TYR A 412 4.88 34.17 28.31
C TYR A 412 4.68 35.64 28.67
N SER A 413 3.60 36.25 28.17
CA SER A 413 3.22 37.63 28.47
C SER A 413 3.04 37.86 29.96
N GLU A 414 2.31 36.96 30.66
CA GLU A 414 2.14 37.04 32.12
C GLU A 414 3.48 36.98 32.88
N LEU A 415 4.39 36.09 32.47
CA LEU A 415 5.71 35.95 33.09
C LEU A 415 6.57 37.20 32.88
N LEU A 416 6.59 37.72 31.64
CA LEU A 416 7.32 38.93 31.30
C LEU A 416 6.79 40.13 32.10
N ILE A 417 5.47 40.32 32.13
CA ILE A 417 4.84 41.37 32.95
C ILE A 417 5.18 41.20 34.43
N GLY A 418 5.21 39.97 34.93
CA GLY A 418 5.60 39.68 36.31
C GLY A 418 7.01 40.17 36.62
N GLN A 419 7.99 39.82 35.79
CA GLN A 419 9.38 40.25 35.95
C GLN A 419 9.53 41.78 35.95
N TYR A 420 8.93 42.46 34.97
CA TYR A 420 8.98 43.93 34.91
C TYR A 420 8.18 44.57 36.05
N SER A 421 7.03 44.00 36.41
CA SER A 421 6.22 44.47 37.54
C SER A 421 7.02 44.46 38.83
N ASP A 422 7.79 43.42 39.12
CA ASP A 422 8.56 43.34 40.36
C ASP A 422 9.63 44.45 40.42
N VAL A 423 10.27 44.75 39.28
CA VAL A 423 11.22 45.88 39.15
C VAL A 423 10.51 47.22 39.35
N PHE A 424 9.40 47.46 38.65
CA PHE A 424 8.63 48.71 38.76
C PHE A 424 8.08 48.92 40.17
N VAL A 425 7.54 47.87 40.79
CA VAL A 425 7.01 47.92 42.17
C VAL A 425 8.12 48.29 43.14
N LYS A 426 9.31 47.69 43.02
CA LYS A 426 10.46 48.00 43.86
C LYS A 426 10.86 49.47 43.72
N ILE A 427 11.02 49.98 42.49
CA ILE A 427 11.37 51.38 42.23
C ILE A 427 10.34 52.34 42.82
N VAL A 428 9.05 52.11 42.55
CA VAL A 428 7.98 53.00 43.03
C VAL A 428 7.81 52.91 44.54
N GLN A 429 8.12 51.78 45.18
CA GLN A 429 8.09 51.65 46.64
C GLN A 429 9.26 52.36 47.31
N GLU A 430 10.47 52.18 46.80
CA GLU A 430 11.71 52.78 47.32
C GLU A 430 11.77 54.30 47.09
N ASP A 431 11.00 54.83 46.14
CA ASP A 431 10.94 56.28 45.88
C ASP A 431 10.44 57.08 47.09
N GLU A 432 11.30 57.92 47.65
CA GLU A 432 10.98 58.83 48.76
C GLU A 432 10.04 59.99 48.36
N CYS A 433 9.67 60.07 47.07
CA CYS A 433 8.81 61.08 46.49
C CYS A 433 9.38 62.49 46.71
N MET A 434 10.67 62.62 46.42
CA MET A 434 11.42 63.88 46.44
C MET A 434 11.80 64.28 45.00
N PRO A 435 11.94 65.58 44.69
CA PRO A 435 12.45 66.01 43.40
C PRO A 435 13.81 65.40 43.10
N MET A 436 14.00 64.89 41.88
CA MET A 436 15.28 64.35 41.44
C MET A 436 16.31 65.49 41.30
N THR A 437 17.46 65.35 41.96
CA THR A 437 18.58 66.28 41.86
C THR A 437 19.63 65.70 40.93
N VAL A 438 20.21 66.55 40.09
CA VAL A 438 21.23 66.15 39.11
C VAL A 438 22.44 67.07 39.28
N ASP A 439 23.62 66.48 39.48
CA ASP A 439 24.83 67.21 39.85
C ASP A 439 25.70 67.59 38.64
N ASN A 440 25.55 66.91 37.50
CA ASN A 440 26.33 67.16 36.29
C ASN A 440 25.50 66.99 34.99
N GLU A 441 26.04 67.45 33.86
CA GLU A 441 25.34 67.44 32.56
C GLU A 441 25.18 66.02 31.99
N ASP A 442 26.10 65.11 32.31
CA ASP A 442 26.06 63.71 31.87
C ASP A 442 24.92 62.93 32.57
N ASP A 443 24.76 63.12 33.88
CA ASP A 443 23.67 62.60 34.69
C ASP A 443 22.33 63.18 34.20
N PHE A 444 22.30 64.45 33.77
CA PHE A 444 21.10 65.04 33.19
C PHE A 444 20.77 64.41 31.84
N ALA A 445 21.77 64.18 31.00
CA ALA A 445 21.60 63.48 29.73
C ALA A 445 21.11 62.04 29.94
N ASP A 446 21.63 61.34 30.95
CA ASP A 446 21.16 60.01 31.35
C ASP A 446 19.71 60.06 31.85
N VAL A 447 19.36 60.99 32.75
CA VAL A 447 17.99 61.17 33.22
C VAL A 447 17.07 61.50 32.06
N VAL A 448 17.46 62.37 31.12
CA VAL A 448 16.68 62.66 29.90
C VAL A 448 16.61 61.45 28.96
N ARG A 449 17.59 60.56 28.92
CA ARG A 449 17.51 59.30 28.17
C ARG A 449 16.50 58.34 28.81
N TYR A 450 16.53 58.21 30.14
CA TYR A 450 15.62 57.35 30.91
C TYR A 450 14.18 57.91 30.96
N THR A 451 14.02 59.22 31.16
CA THR A 451 12.74 59.95 31.27
C THR A 451 12.22 60.51 29.95
N GLY A 452 13.07 60.62 28.93
CA GLY A 452 12.67 60.80 27.53
C GLY A 452 12.10 59.52 26.94
N PHE A 453 12.14 58.43 27.73
CA PHE A 453 11.41 57.20 27.53
C PHE A 453 11.72 56.49 26.18
N SER A 454 12.89 56.69 25.55
CA SER A 454 13.18 56.14 24.21
C SER A 454 13.71 54.70 24.24
N GLU A 455 14.70 54.38 25.07
CA GLU A 455 15.42 53.09 24.99
C GLU A 455 14.76 51.95 25.79
N ASN A 456 14.33 52.17 27.03
CA ASN A 456 13.84 51.07 27.88
C ASN A 456 12.40 50.62 27.58
N ARG A 457 11.52 51.52 27.08
CA ARG A 457 10.21 51.11 26.55
C ARG A 457 10.38 50.21 25.33
N SER A 458 11.39 50.51 24.52
CA SER A 458 11.76 49.73 23.34
C SER A 458 12.10 48.29 23.74
N ILE A 459 12.82 48.04 24.83
CA ILE A 459 13.21 46.67 25.23
C ILE A 459 12.01 45.82 25.68
N PHE A 460 11.13 46.34 26.55
CA PHE A 460 9.93 45.60 27.00
C PHE A 460 9.00 45.30 25.81
N VAL A 461 8.74 46.31 24.98
CA VAL A 461 7.87 46.17 23.81
C VAL A 461 8.53 45.26 22.76
N HIS A 462 9.85 45.36 22.54
CA HIS A 462 10.58 44.49 21.64
C HIS A 462 10.60 43.04 22.09
N GLN A 463 10.86 42.74 23.37
CA GLN A 463 10.81 41.37 23.90
C GLN A 463 9.42 40.76 23.72
N PHE A 464 8.38 41.58 23.90
CA PHE A 464 7.01 41.14 23.66
C PHE A 464 6.75 40.83 22.18
N TYR A 465 7.16 41.73 21.27
CA TYR A 465 7.01 41.51 19.83
C TYR A 465 7.94 40.45 19.26
N GLN A 466 9.06 40.14 19.93
CA GLN A 466 9.95 39.02 19.58
C GLN A 466 9.21 37.68 19.66
N PHE A 467 8.34 37.52 20.66
CA PHE A 467 7.47 36.36 20.71
C PHE A 467 6.37 36.43 19.63
N ALA A 468 5.80 37.62 19.39
CA ALA A 468 4.75 37.82 18.40
C ALA A 468 5.23 37.69 16.93
N GLU A 469 6.54 37.76 16.67
CA GLU A 469 7.12 37.64 15.33
C GLU A 469 6.83 36.25 14.72
N GLY A 470 6.36 36.22 13.46
CA GLY A 470 6.02 34.98 12.75
C GLY A 470 4.57 34.51 12.88
N PHE A 471 3.68 35.32 13.47
CA PHE A 471 2.26 34.99 13.69
C PHE A 471 1.28 35.90 12.93
N SER A 472 1.26 35.82 11.59
CA SER A 472 0.44 36.72 10.76
C SER A 472 -1.06 36.73 11.10
N GLN A 473 -1.62 35.56 11.43
CA GLN A 473 -3.07 35.36 11.57
C GLN A 473 -3.62 35.84 12.92
N THR A 474 -2.77 35.97 13.94
CA THR A 474 -3.20 36.26 15.32
C THR A 474 -2.61 37.55 15.88
N HIS A 475 -1.88 38.34 15.09
CA HIS A 475 -1.34 39.64 15.51
C HIS A 475 -2.38 40.53 16.18
N GLY A 476 -3.62 40.56 15.68
CA GLY A 476 -4.68 41.36 16.32
C GLY A 476 -5.00 40.94 17.76
N GLU A 477 -5.03 39.63 18.03
CA GLU A 477 -5.22 39.12 19.40
C GLU A 477 -3.98 39.37 20.25
N MET A 478 -2.79 39.31 19.64
CA MET A 478 -1.53 39.56 20.34
C MET A 478 -1.39 41.03 20.76
N ASP A 479 -1.76 41.96 19.87
CA ASP A 479 -1.82 43.40 20.16
C ASP A 479 -2.82 43.70 21.29
N ASP A 480 -3.97 43.03 21.30
CA ASP A 480 -4.97 43.17 22.36
C ASP A 480 -4.48 42.63 23.71
N ILE A 481 -3.72 41.51 23.70
CA ILE A 481 -3.09 40.95 24.90
C ILE A 481 -2.01 41.92 25.41
N LEU A 482 -1.17 42.48 24.53
CA LEU A 482 -0.16 43.48 24.87
C LEU A 482 -0.77 44.72 25.51
N LYS A 483 -1.81 45.24 24.88
CA LYS A 483 -2.52 46.42 25.37
C LYS A 483 -3.07 46.18 26.78
N LYS A 484 -3.74 45.05 26.99
CA LYS A 484 -4.26 44.66 28.32
C LYS A 484 -3.15 44.45 29.33
N ALA A 485 -2.02 43.88 28.93
CA ALA A 485 -0.85 43.68 29.76
C ALA A 485 -0.27 45.00 30.28
N VAL A 486 -0.04 45.96 29.37
CA VAL A 486 0.44 47.31 29.71
C VAL A 486 -0.56 48.04 30.61
N ASP A 487 -1.85 48.00 30.26
CA ASP A 487 -2.92 48.59 31.10
C ASP A 487 -2.92 48.00 32.52
N ASN A 488 -2.81 46.68 32.65
CA ASN A 488 -2.81 46.02 33.95
C ASN A 488 -1.58 46.41 34.80
N LEU A 489 -0.40 46.47 34.19
CA LEU A 489 0.83 46.90 34.86
C LEU A 489 0.69 48.34 35.38
N LEU A 490 0.31 49.27 34.52
CA LEU A 490 0.22 50.69 34.85
C LEU A 490 -0.90 50.97 35.86
N ILE A 491 -2.08 50.36 35.70
CA ILE A 491 -3.24 50.61 36.56
C ILE A 491 -3.10 49.89 37.90
N GLN A 492 -2.85 48.58 37.90
CA GLN A 492 -2.92 47.80 39.15
C GLN A 492 -1.66 47.93 39.99
N LYS A 493 -0.49 48.03 39.36
CA LYS A 493 0.79 48.04 40.08
C LYS A 493 1.25 49.47 40.34
N VAL A 494 1.49 50.24 39.29
CA VAL A 494 2.06 51.61 39.42
C VAL A 494 1.05 52.55 40.08
N ASN A 495 -0.12 52.77 39.46
CA ASN A 495 -1.13 53.66 40.01
C ASN A 495 -1.66 53.16 41.37
N GLY A 496 -1.76 51.85 41.57
CA GLY A 496 -2.13 51.26 42.86
C GLY A 496 -1.18 51.61 44.02
N ILE A 497 0.13 51.68 43.77
CA ILE A 497 1.12 52.09 44.78
C ILE A 497 1.08 53.59 45.00
N LEU A 498 1.02 54.39 43.93
CA LEU A 498 0.96 55.85 44.03
C LEU A 498 -0.30 56.31 44.78
N LEU A 499 -1.43 55.63 44.56
CA LEU A 499 -2.69 55.89 45.26
C LEU A 499 -2.59 55.59 46.76
N LYS A 500 -1.81 54.58 47.17
CA LYS A 500 -1.51 54.36 48.60
C LYS A 500 -0.58 55.44 49.16
N LYS A 501 0.44 55.86 48.40
CA LYS A 501 1.36 56.93 48.83
C LYS A 501 0.66 58.29 48.96
N LEU A 502 -0.42 58.54 48.21
CA LEU A 502 -1.27 59.73 48.33
C LEU A 502 -1.98 59.85 49.69
N GLU A 503 -2.03 58.79 50.50
CA GLU A 503 -2.55 58.83 51.87
C GLU A 503 -1.57 59.46 52.88
N SER A 504 -0.36 59.86 52.45
CA SER A 504 0.61 60.58 53.30
C SER A 504 -0.01 61.86 53.91
N MET A 505 0.54 62.32 55.04
CA MET A 505 0.21 63.62 55.65
C MET A 505 1.17 64.73 55.23
N ASN A 506 2.26 64.39 54.52
CA ASN A 506 3.25 65.34 54.09
C ASN A 506 2.83 66.00 52.76
N LEU A 507 2.53 67.31 52.81
CA LEU A 507 2.10 68.09 51.65
C LEU A 507 3.14 68.08 50.52
N SER A 508 4.43 68.18 50.85
CA SER A 508 5.51 68.20 49.84
C SER A 508 5.58 66.88 49.07
N GLN A 509 5.40 65.75 49.77
CA GLN A 509 5.37 64.43 49.14
C GLN A 509 4.15 64.28 48.24
N ILE A 510 2.97 64.76 48.66
CA ILE A 510 1.75 64.68 47.85
C ILE A 510 1.89 65.50 46.56
N VAL A 511 2.45 66.71 46.64
CA VAL A 511 2.72 67.54 45.46
C VAL A 511 3.66 66.80 44.50
N GLN A 512 4.74 66.21 45.00
CA GLN A 512 5.67 65.44 44.16
C GLN A 512 5.03 64.19 43.57
N ILE A 513 4.18 63.47 44.31
CA ILE A 513 3.44 62.31 43.80
C ILE A 513 2.50 62.72 42.67
N ILE A 514 1.81 63.86 42.78
CA ILE A 514 0.95 64.40 41.71
C ILE A 514 1.76 64.71 40.45
N ILE A 515 2.94 65.33 40.61
CA ILE A 515 3.87 65.58 39.50
C ILE A 515 4.29 64.26 38.85
N ASN A 516 4.67 63.25 39.65
CA ASN A 516 5.04 61.92 39.14
C ASN A 516 3.87 61.26 38.39
N ILE A 517 2.63 61.37 38.90
CA ILE A 517 1.41 60.89 38.23
C ILE A 517 1.21 61.59 36.88
N GLU A 518 1.44 62.89 36.80
CA GLU A 518 1.35 63.65 35.54
C GLU A 518 2.39 63.18 34.52
N TYR A 519 3.63 62.91 34.95
CA TYR A 519 4.63 62.30 34.09
C TYR A 519 4.23 60.90 33.61
N PHE A 520 3.61 60.07 34.47
CA PHE A 520 3.06 58.76 34.05
C PHE A 520 1.86 58.88 33.11
N GLU A 521 0.99 59.89 33.28
CA GLU A 521 -0.10 60.19 32.33
C GLU A 521 0.49 60.52 30.94
N ASN A 522 1.51 61.37 30.87
CA ASN A 522 2.19 61.72 29.62
C ASN A 522 2.93 60.52 29.03
N ALA A 523 3.52 59.65 29.86
CA ALA A 523 4.19 58.44 29.43
C ALA A 523 3.25 57.47 28.70
N CYS A 524 1.97 57.42 29.09
CA CYS A 524 0.96 56.57 28.45
C CYS A 524 0.81 56.90 26.95
N ASN A 525 0.84 58.19 26.58
CA ASN A 525 0.79 58.61 25.17
C ASN A 525 2.01 58.09 24.38
N GLY A 526 3.18 58.07 25.01
CA GLY A 526 4.38 57.51 24.40
C GLY A 526 4.32 55.98 24.25
N PHE A 527 3.70 55.26 25.18
CA PHE A 527 3.40 53.84 25.01
C PHE A 527 2.40 53.59 23.89
N GLU A 528 1.36 54.41 23.78
CA GLU A 528 0.40 54.33 22.67
C GLU A 528 1.08 54.51 21.32
N GLN A 529 1.95 55.52 21.17
CA GLN A 529 2.75 55.72 19.95
C GLN A 529 3.68 54.54 19.68
N LEU A 530 4.43 54.06 20.68
CA LEU A 530 5.33 52.93 20.51
C LEU A 530 4.58 51.65 20.08
N LEU A 531 3.40 51.38 20.66
CA LEU A 531 2.55 50.28 20.23
C LEU A 531 2.03 50.48 18.80
N MET A 532 1.74 51.72 18.41
CA MET A 532 1.30 52.06 17.05
C MET A 532 2.43 51.99 16.01
N ASP A 533 3.68 52.23 16.41
CA ASP A 533 4.86 52.17 15.53
C ASP A 533 5.37 50.74 15.39
N THR A 534 5.28 49.93 16.46
CA THR A 534 5.80 48.55 16.49
C THR A 534 4.77 47.52 15.97
N ARG A 535 3.49 47.89 15.85
CA ARG A 535 2.46 46.98 15.30
C ARG A 535 2.83 46.54 13.89
N SER A 536 2.71 45.25 13.64
CA SER A 536 3.07 44.61 12.37
C SER A 536 2.07 44.96 11.25
N PHE A 537 0.82 45.28 11.60
CA PHE A 537 -0.20 45.68 10.64
C PHE A 537 -0.69 47.10 10.91
N HIS A 538 -0.71 47.93 9.86
CA HIS A 538 -1.41 49.21 9.87
C HIS A 538 -2.94 49.00 9.89
N ARG A 539 -3.47 48.45 10.99
CA ARG A 539 -4.91 48.50 11.24
C ARG A 539 -5.30 49.96 11.43
N ALA A 540 -6.34 50.42 10.73
CA ALA A 540 -6.91 51.73 10.96
C ALA A 540 -7.50 51.78 12.38
N GLY A 541 -6.86 52.52 13.29
CA GLY A 541 -7.31 52.65 14.67
C GLY A 541 -6.22 53.22 15.58
N LYS A 542 -6.59 54.16 16.45
CA LYS A 542 -5.72 54.65 17.53
C LYS A 542 -5.71 53.63 18.67
N ILE A 543 -4.53 53.28 19.16
CA ILE A 543 -4.39 52.54 20.41
C ILE A 543 -4.53 53.56 21.53
N ILE A 544 -5.56 53.40 22.38
CA ILE A 544 -5.79 54.24 23.56
C ILE A 544 -5.76 53.34 24.79
N LEU A 545 -4.85 53.60 25.70
CA LEU A 545 -4.70 52.91 26.97
C LEU A 545 -5.76 53.40 27.96
N LYS A 546 -6.30 52.48 28.76
CA LYS A 546 -7.20 52.82 29.87
C LYS A 546 -6.43 53.51 31.00
N ALA A 547 -5.14 53.20 31.14
CA ALA A 547 -4.25 53.77 32.16
C ALA A 547 -4.25 55.30 32.15
N THR A 548 -4.28 55.93 30.98
CA THR A 548 -4.29 57.41 30.82
C THR A 548 -5.43 58.07 31.59
N ASN A 549 -6.65 57.53 31.48
CA ASN A 549 -7.79 58.08 32.19
C ASN A 549 -7.73 57.80 33.70
N VAL A 550 -7.19 56.64 34.08
CA VAL A 550 -7.03 56.27 35.49
C VAL A 550 -6.02 57.19 36.19
N PHE A 551 -4.86 57.46 35.59
CA PHE A 551 -3.89 58.40 36.14
C PHE A 551 -4.47 59.81 36.26
N ARG A 552 -5.23 60.28 35.27
CA ARG A 552 -5.91 61.58 35.34
C ARG A 552 -6.90 61.67 36.50
N ASP A 553 -7.66 60.61 36.76
CA ASP A 553 -8.60 60.56 37.88
C ASP A 553 -7.85 60.48 39.22
N THR A 554 -6.74 59.74 39.31
CA THR A 554 -5.87 59.73 40.48
C THR A 554 -5.26 61.12 40.74
N ARG A 555 -4.85 61.84 39.69
CA ARG A 555 -4.32 63.20 39.80
C ARG A 555 -5.34 64.15 40.41
N LYS A 556 -6.59 64.13 39.92
CA LYS A 556 -7.69 64.92 40.50
C LYS A 556 -7.95 64.61 41.98
N ARG A 557 -7.83 63.33 42.37
CA ARG A 557 -7.94 62.95 43.79
C ARG A 557 -6.79 63.51 44.62
N GLY A 558 -5.56 63.48 44.09
CA GLY A 558 -4.40 64.10 44.73
C GLY A 558 -4.56 65.61 44.90
N GLU A 559 -5.04 66.32 43.86
CA GLU A 559 -5.34 67.75 43.92
C GLU A 559 -6.36 68.06 45.03
N LYS A 560 -7.46 67.28 45.09
CA LYS A 560 -8.44 67.42 46.17
C LYS A 560 -7.82 67.19 47.55
N ARG A 561 -6.93 66.20 47.67
CA ARG A 561 -6.23 65.89 48.93
C ARG A 561 -5.32 67.01 49.39
N ILE A 562 -4.65 67.72 48.47
CA ILE A 562 -3.90 68.95 48.79
C ILE A 562 -4.81 69.97 49.45
N PHE A 563 -5.98 70.25 48.86
CA PHE A 563 -6.92 71.21 49.44
C PHE A 563 -7.39 70.79 50.83
N GLU A 564 -7.70 69.51 51.03
CA GLU A 564 -8.10 68.97 52.33
C GLU A 564 -7.00 69.14 53.40
N LEU A 565 -5.74 68.87 53.06
CA LEU A 565 -4.62 69.02 53.99
C LEU A 565 -4.29 70.48 54.29
N VAL A 566 -4.34 71.36 53.29
CA VAL A 566 -4.13 72.79 53.49
C VAL A 566 -5.23 73.36 54.37
N ASN A 567 -6.50 73.01 54.12
CA ASN A 567 -7.61 73.44 54.96
C ASN A 567 -7.48 72.90 56.39
N PHE A 568 -7.17 71.61 56.55
CA PHE A 568 -6.93 71.03 57.88
C PHE A 568 -5.81 71.76 58.62
N LYS A 569 -4.72 72.12 57.93
CA LYS A 569 -3.61 72.86 58.55
C LYS A 569 -4.01 74.29 58.91
N ILE A 570 -4.82 74.96 58.08
CA ILE A 570 -5.38 76.27 58.38
C ILE A 570 -6.30 76.19 59.60
N ASP A 571 -7.17 75.19 59.67
CA ASP A 571 -8.07 74.96 60.81
C ASP A 571 -7.27 74.73 62.11
N GLU A 572 -6.21 73.91 62.10
CA GLU A 572 -5.31 73.76 63.26
C GLU A 572 -4.70 75.10 63.71
N PHE A 573 -4.30 75.97 62.78
CA PHE A 573 -3.79 77.30 63.13
C PHE A 573 -4.88 78.22 63.69
N LEU A 574 -6.11 78.11 63.20
CA LEU A 574 -7.26 78.88 63.69
C LEU A 574 -7.73 78.41 65.07
N GLU A 575 -7.64 77.11 65.37
CA GLU A 575 -7.93 76.55 66.71
C GLU A 575 -6.90 76.97 67.76
N LEU A 576 -5.63 77.18 67.36
CA LEU A 576 -4.57 77.69 68.23
C LEU A 576 -4.66 79.20 68.48
N ALA A 577 -5.49 79.91 67.70
CA ALA A 577 -5.71 81.32 67.90
C ALA A 577 -6.70 81.52 69.06
N ASP A 578 -6.18 81.80 70.25
CA ASP A 578 -6.97 82.29 71.38
C ASP A 578 -7.51 83.69 71.05
N TYR A 579 -8.68 83.72 70.43
CA TYR A 579 -9.46 84.95 70.35
C TYR A 579 -10.15 85.16 71.69
N ASP A 580 -9.71 86.17 72.45
CA ASP A 580 -10.47 86.71 73.58
C ASP A 580 -11.83 87.20 73.04
N TRP A 581 -12.89 86.43 73.30
CA TRP A 581 -14.26 86.89 73.11
C TRP A 581 -14.72 87.75 74.28
#